data_AF-A0A7D8YVY9-F1
#
_entry.id   AF-A0A7D8YVY9-F1
#
_cell.length_a   1.000
_cell.length_b   1.000
_cell.length_c   1.000
_cell.angle_alpha   90.00
_cell.angle_beta   90.00
_cell.angle_gamma   90.00
#
_symmetry.space_group_name_H-M   'P 1'
#
loop_
_entity.id
_entity.type
_entity.pdbx_description
1 polymer ?
#
loop_
_entity_poly.entity_id
_entity_poly.type
_entity_poly.pdbx_seq_one_letter_code
_entity_poly.pdbx_strand_id
1 'polypeptide(L)'
;MRLALTTLLALAPCWSLAQFVPAPTDLINATGYAGIPVRYKEVPTGICELDPHVKSYSGYADVDVDQHIFFWFFESRGSDPQTAPLTVRIHSLLTSLSSSVAEGQCCQA
;
A
#
# COMPACT_ATOMS: atom_id res chain seq x y z
N MET A 1 -16.58 22.31 55.27
CA MET A 1 -15.37 21.95 54.48
C MET A 1 -15.40 20.42 54.39
N ARG A 2 -15.64 19.76 53.26
CA ARG A 2 -15.05 19.94 51.94
C ARG A 2 -16.02 19.42 50.87
N LEU A 3 -16.05 20.11 49.74
CA LEU A 3 -16.82 19.82 48.53
C LEU A 3 -16.52 18.39 48.03
N ALA A 4 -17.56 17.58 47.89
CA ALA A 4 -17.55 16.41 47.01
C ALA A 4 -18.01 16.88 45.62
N LEU A 5 -17.10 17.48 44.87
CA LEU A 5 -17.29 17.82 43.47
C LEU A 5 -16.14 17.18 42.70
N THR A 6 -16.44 16.73 41.48
CA THR A 6 -15.52 16.30 40.42
C THR A 6 -14.94 14.88 40.49
N THR A 7 -15.68 13.90 39.97
CA THR A 7 -15.10 12.82 39.15
C THR A 7 -16.09 12.42 38.05
N LEU A 8 -16.40 13.34 37.13
CA LEU A 8 -16.88 12.98 35.80
C LEU A 8 -15.65 12.95 34.89
N LEU A 9 -14.86 11.88 35.01
CA LEU A 9 -13.66 11.69 34.17
C LEU A 9 -14.14 11.31 32.77
N ALA A 10 -13.79 12.16 31.82
CA ALA A 10 -14.26 12.19 30.45
C ALA A 10 -14.21 10.83 29.74
N LEU A 11 -15.38 10.34 29.33
CA LEU A 11 -15.51 9.55 28.10
C LEU A 11 -15.25 10.51 26.93
N ALA A 12 -13.98 10.85 26.70
CA ALA A 12 -13.59 11.49 25.46
C ALA A 12 -13.71 10.43 24.37
N PRO A 13 -14.67 10.53 23.43
CA PRO A 13 -14.63 9.68 22.25
C PRO A 13 -13.28 9.92 21.58
N CYS A 14 -12.47 8.87 21.47
CA CYS A 14 -11.30 8.91 20.61
C CYS A 14 -11.83 9.06 19.19
N TRP A 15 -11.98 10.30 18.72
CA TRP A 15 -12.23 10.59 17.32
C TRP A 15 -10.98 10.16 16.56
N SER A 16 -10.94 8.90 16.15
CA SER A 16 -10.00 8.43 15.16
C SER A 16 -10.29 9.17 13.86
N LEU A 17 -9.50 10.21 13.57
CA LEU A 17 -9.50 10.85 12.26
C LEU A 17 -8.98 9.80 11.26
N ALA A 18 -9.89 9.07 10.64
CA ALA A 18 -9.62 8.29 9.44
C ALA A 18 -9.35 9.29 8.30
N GLN A 19 -8.20 9.94 8.32
CA GLN A 19 -7.79 10.82 7.24
C GLN A 19 -7.35 9.96 6.06
N PHE A 20 -8.03 10.16 4.92
CA PHE A 20 -7.60 9.58 3.66
C PHE A 20 -6.19 10.11 3.35
N VAL A 21 -5.24 9.22 3.10
CA VAL A 21 -3.87 9.61 2.79
C VAL A 21 -3.93 10.50 1.54
N PRO A 22 -3.36 11.72 1.56
CA PRO A 22 -3.38 12.59 0.39
C PRO A 22 -2.67 11.90 -0.77
N ALA A 23 -3.11 12.18 -2.00
CA ALA A 23 -2.53 11.59 -3.18
C ALA A 23 -1.01 11.90 -3.25
N PRO A 24 -0.15 10.89 -3.46
CA PRO A 24 1.28 11.10 -3.58
C PRO A 24 1.61 11.93 -4.83
N THR A 25 2.53 12.88 -4.69
CA THR A 25 2.98 13.77 -5.77
C THR A 25 4.34 13.38 -6.35
N ASP A 26 4.98 12.36 -5.77
CA ASP A 26 6.37 11.94 -6.03
C ASP A 26 6.45 10.69 -6.94
N LEU A 27 5.44 10.44 -7.76
CA LEU A 27 5.39 9.27 -8.64
C LEU A 27 6.17 9.52 -9.95
N ILE A 28 6.89 8.48 -10.40
CA ILE A 28 7.59 8.43 -11.68
C ILE A 28 6.61 7.90 -12.73
N ASN A 29 6.56 8.55 -13.89
CA ASN A 29 5.72 8.14 -15.01
C ASN A 29 6.50 7.24 -15.97
N ALA A 30 5.86 6.15 -16.41
CA ALA A 30 6.33 5.28 -17.48
C ALA A 30 5.16 4.83 -18.34
N THR A 31 5.47 4.26 -19.51
CA THR A 31 4.48 3.64 -20.40
C THR A 31 4.67 2.13 -20.36
N GLY A 32 3.63 1.41 -19.97
CA GLY A 32 3.62 -0.05 -19.96
C GLY A 32 3.60 -0.65 -21.37
N TYR A 33 3.87 -1.96 -21.46
CA TYR A 33 3.96 -2.68 -22.74
C TYR A 33 2.71 -2.53 -23.63
N ALA A 34 1.52 -2.48 -23.03
CA ALA A 34 0.25 -2.30 -23.74
C ALA A 34 -0.08 -0.82 -24.06
N GLY A 35 0.88 0.10 -23.93
CA GLY A 35 0.65 1.55 -24.11
C GLY A 35 -0.07 2.23 -22.95
N ILE A 36 -0.27 1.52 -21.84
CA ILE A 36 -0.97 2.02 -20.65
C ILE A 36 -0.03 2.89 -19.81
N PRO A 37 -0.42 4.12 -19.43
CA PRO A 37 0.36 4.94 -18.50
C PRO A 37 0.46 4.27 -17.13
N VAL A 38 1.67 4.24 -16.58
CA VAL A 38 1.98 3.69 -15.26
C VAL A 38 2.69 4.76 -14.43
N ARG A 39 2.21 4.98 -13.21
CA ARG A 39 2.81 5.90 -12.24
C ARG A 39 3.26 5.13 -11.03
N TYR A 40 4.55 5.13 -10.71
CA TYR A 40 5.09 4.27 -9.65
C TYR A 40 6.25 4.91 -8.92
N LYS A 41 6.62 4.33 -7.77
CA LYS A 41 7.85 4.65 -7.06
C LYS A 41 8.43 3.43 -6.37
N GLU A 42 9.73 3.47 -6.14
CA GLU A 42 10.42 2.49 -5.30
C GLU A 42 9.93 2.63 -3.86
N VAL A 43 9.65 1.48 -3.24
CA VAL A 43 9.24 1.41 -1.83
C VAL A 43 10.48 1.02 -1.00
N PRO A 44 10.87 1.83 -0.01
CA PRO A 44 12.00 1.51 0.84
C PRO A 44 11.84 0.18 1.57
N THR A 45 12.95 -0.55 1.73
CA THR A 45 13.02 -1.73 2.59
C THR A 45 12.57 -1.41 4.01
N GLY A 46 11.87 -2.34 4.65
CA GLY A 46 11.36 -2.23 6.02
C GLY A 46 9.87 -1.89 6.11
N ILE A 47 9.19 -1.56 5.01
CA ILE A 47 7.73 -1.37 4.98
C ILE A 47 7.01 -2.72 4.83
N CYS A 48 7.39 -3.49 3.82
CA CYS A 48 6.85 -4.83 3.56
C CYS A 48 7.97 -5.81 3.20
N GLU A 49 8.82 -5.43 2.25
CA GLU A 49 10.03 -6.19 1.94
C GLU A 49 11.08 -5.93 3.02
N LEU A 50 11.66 -6.99 3.58
CA LEU A 50 12.65 -6.92 4.65
C LEU A 50 14.07 -7.21 4.16
N ASP A 51 14.21 -7.84 2.99
CA ASP A 51 15.50 -8.08 2.36
C ASP A 51 15.98 -6.79 1.65
N PRO A 52 17.13 -6.19 2.05
CA PRO A 52 17.66 -4.98 1.42
C PRO A 52 18.16 -5.21 -0.01
N HIS A 53 18.29 -6.46 -0.45
CA HIS A 53 18.70 -6.81 -1.81
C HIS A 53 17.52 -6.98 -2.77
N VAL A 54 16.29 -6.99 -2.26
CA VAL A 54 15.07 -7.14 -3.06
C VAL A 54 14.42 -5.78 -3.20
N LYS A 55 14.27 -5.32 -4.44
CA LYS A 55 13.57 -4.06 -4.71
C LYS A 55 12.09 -4.30 -4.81
N SER A 56 11.33 -3.32 -4.33
CA SER A 56 9.87 -3.32 -4.47
C SER A 56 9.38 -1.96 -4.96
N TYR A 57 8.30 -1.98 -5.72
CA TYR A 57 7.75 -0.82 -6.39
C TYR A 57 6.23 -0.81 -6.19
N SER A 58 5.66 0.35 -5.88
CA SER A 58 4.21 0.51 -5.78
C SER A 58 3.73 1.65 -6.66
N GLY A 59 2.51 1.55 -7.17
CA GLY A 59 2.01 2.50 -8.14
C GLY A 59 0.60 2.22 -8.64
N TYR A 60 0.25 2.92 -9.71
CA TYR A 60 -1.04 2.86 -10.38
C TYR A 60 -0.85 2.67 -11.89
N ALA A 61 -1.65 1.79 -12.48
CA ALA A 61 -1.86 1.73 -13.93
C ALA A 61 -3.15 2.47 -14.26
N ASP A 62 -3.06 3.50 -15.10
CA ASP A 62 -4.18 4.37 -15.46
C ASP A 62 -4.86 3.80 -16.72
N VAL A 63 -5.89 2.99 -16.52
CA VAL A 63 -6.56 2.26 -17.62
C VAL A 63 -7.66 3.07 -18.30
N ASP A 64 -8.16 4.09 -17.61
CA ASP A 64 -9.08 5.11 -18.13
C ASP A 64 -8.92 6.42 -17.30
N VAL A 65 -9.60 7.50 -17.68
CA VAL A 65 -9.48 8.84 -17.05
C VAL A 65 -9.71 8.79 -15.53
N ASP A 66 -10.71 8.03 -15.09
CA ASP A 66 -11.09 7.91 -13.68
C ASP A 66 -10.89 6.47 -13.15
N GLN A 67 -10.08 5.65 -13.83
CA GLN A 67 -9.84 4.26 -13.45
C GLN A 67 -8.35 3.98 -13.28
N HIS A 68 -7.95 3.76 -12.03
CA HIS A 68 -6.56 3.58 -11.63
C HIS A 68 -6.40 2.27 -10.84
N ILE A 69 -5.70 1.30 -11.41
CA ILE A 69 -5.45 0.01 -10.76
C ILE A 69 -4.18 0.14 -9.92
N PHE A 70 -4.32 0.02 -8.60
CA PHE A 70 -3.17 -0.05 -7.70
C PHE A 70 -2.42 -1.38 -7.87
N PHE A 71 -1.09 -1.33 -7.82
CA PHE A 71 -0.25 -2.50 -7.76
C PHE A 71 0.92 -2.30 -6.78
N TRP A 72 1.44 -3.43 -6.30
CA TRP A 72 2.69 -3.51 -5.56
C TRP A 72 3.49 -4.70 -6.09
N PHE A 73 4.64 -4.41 -6.69
CA PHE A 73 5.54 -5.34 -7.33
C PHE A 73 6.79 -5.56 -6.46
N PHE A 74 7.29 -6.80 -6.47
CA PHE A 74 8.50 -7.23 -5.77
C PHE A 74 9.37 -7.99 -6.76
N GLU A 75 10.67 -7.72 -6.78
CA GLU A 75 11.63 -8.49 -7.55
C GLU A 75 11.75 -9.94 -7.02
N SER A 76 12.20 -10.86 -7.88
CA SER A 76 12.34 -12.26 -7.51
C SER A 76 13.40 -12.45 -6.41
N ARG A 77 13.09 -13.28 -5.41
CA ARG A 77 14.05 -13.69 -4.38
C ARG A 77 14.87 -14.90 -4.89
N GLY A 78 16.19 -14.84 -4.72
CA GLY A 78 17.08 -15.99 -4.96
C GLY A 78 17.28 -16.42 -6.43
N SER A 79 16.75 -15.66 -7.40
CA SER A 79 17.00 -15.84 -8.83
C SER A 79 17.14 -14.49 -9.52
N ASP A 80 17.76 -14.46 -10.70
CA ASP A 80 17.94 -13.22 -11.46
C ASP A 80 16.57 -12.61 -11.84
N PRO A 81 16.23 -11.41 -11.34
CA PRO A 81 14.95 -10.77 -11.62
C PRO A 81 14.69 -10.52 -13.10
N GLN A 82 15.73 -10.46 -13.95
CA GLN A 82 15.59 -10.23 -15.39
C GLN A 82 15.12 -11.48 -16.15
N THR A 83 15.31 -12.68 -15.58
CA THR A 83 14.96 -13.96 -16.23
C THR A 83 13.87 -14.73 -15.48
N ALA A 84 13.58 -14.36 -14.23
CA ALA A 84 12.54 -14.98 -13.44
C ALA A 84 11.13 -14.73 -14.03
N PRO A 85 10.21 -15.71 -13.93
CA PRO A 85 8.85 -15.54 -14.42
C PRO A 85 8.06 -14.55 -13.57
N LEU A 86 7.33 -13.64 -14.23
CA LEU A 86 6.43 -12.71 -13.56
C LEU A 86 5.17 -13.44 -13.07
N THR A 87 4.86 -13.31 -11.78
CA THR A 87 3.61 -13.82 -11.19
C THR A 87 2.72 -12.66 -10.77
N VAL A 88 1.47 -12.67 -11.22
CA VAL A 88 0.45 -11.69 -10.82
C VAL A 88 -0.51 -12.34 -9.84
N ARG A 89 -0.68 -11.75 -8.66
CA ARG A 89 -1.71 -12.17 -7.70
C ARG A 89 -2.84 -11.15 -7.69
N ILE A 90 -4.06 -11.62 -7.89
CA ILE A 90 -5.29 -10.80 -7.87
C ILE A 90 -6.18 -11.35 -6.77
N HIS A 91 -6.54 -10.52 -5.80
CA HIS A 91 -7.49 -10.89 -4.76
C HIS A 91 -8.92 -10.65 -5.26
N SER A 92 -9.83 -11.60 -4.99
CA SER A 92 -11.24 -11.40 -5.27
C SER A 92 -11.90 -10.57 -4.16
N LEU A 93 -12.95 -9.83 -4.53
CA LEU A 93 -13.58 -8.71 -3.83
C LEU A 93 -13.97 -8.92 -2.35
N LEU A 94 -13.92 -10.14 -1.80
CA LEU A 94 -14.27 -10.37 -0.39
C LEU A 94 -13.14 -10.01 0.59
N THR A 95 -11.89 -9.91 0.12
CA THR A 95 -10.75 -9.39 0.91
C THR A 95 -10.35 -8.04 0.34
N SER A 96 -10.93 -6.98 0.87
CA SER A 96 -10.62 -5.59 0.49
C SER A 96 -9.14 -5.27 0.74
N LEU A 97 -8.63 -4.17 0.16
CA LEU A 97 -7.31 -3.62 0.49
C LEU A 97 -7.10 -3.39 2.01
N SER A 98 -8.18 -3.19 2.78
CA SER A 98 -8.08 -3.12 4.24
C SER A 98 -7.71 -4.47 4.85
N SER A 99 -8.17 -5.58 4.27
CA SER A 99 -7.80 -6.95 4.62
C SER A 99 -6.35 -7.24 4.19
N SER A 100 -5.92 -6.91 2.97
CA SER A 100 -4.53 -7.17 2.54
C SER A 100 -3.48 -6.35 3.29
N VAL A 101 -3.83 -5.13 3.73
CA VAL A 101 -2.99 -4.31 4.61
C VAL A 101 -3.08 -4.79 6.07
N ALA A 102 -4.26 -5.20 6.55
CA ALA A 102 -4.44 -5.68 7.93
C ALA A 102 -3.94 -7.12 8.16
N GLU A 103 -3.95 -7.97 7.14
CA GLU A 103 -3.48 -9.36 7.18
C GLU A 103 -2.00 -9.47 6.79
N GLY A 104 -1.34 -8.34 6.46
CA GLY A 104 0.07 -8.32 6.05
C GLY A 104 0.32 -9.04 4.71
N GLN A 105 -0.72 -9.38 3.96
CA GLN A 105 -0.60 -10.12 2.69
C GLN A 105 0.12 -9.32 1.60
N CYS A 106 0.03 -7.98 1.64
CA CYS A 106 0.86 -7.12 0.78
C CYS A 106 2.36 -7.29 1.08
N CYS A 107 2.73 -7.74 2.28
CA CYS A 107 4.11 -7.99 2.70
C CYS A 107 4.51 -9.48 2.65
N GLN A 108 3.60 -10.38 2.30
CA GLN A 108 3.86 -11.82 2.20
C GLN A 108 4.25 -12.26 0.77
N ALA A 109 4.76 -11.33 -0.03
CA ALA A 109 5.33 -11.63 -1.35
C ALA A 109 6.48 -12.65 -1.23
#